data_AF-A0A2W6DWB7-F1
#
_entry.id   AF-A0A2W6DWB7-F1
#
_cell.length_a   1.000
_cell.length_b   1.000
_cell.length_c   1.000
_cell.angle_alpha   90.00
_cell.angle_beta   90.00
_cell.angle_gamma   90.00
#
_symmetry.space_group_name_H-M   'P 1'
#
loop_
_entity.id
_entity.type
_entity.pdbx_description
1 polymer ?
#
loop_
_entity_poly.entity_id
_entity_poly.type
_entity_poly.pdbx_seq_one_letter_code
_entity_poly.pdbx_strand_id
1 'polypeptide(L)'
;MAKTGGSSKPAKLTRVEKKGARTAKRQARRETWRNMGQAFNLTRKGDPRFLPYLIIFSVLAMALAYVLVLWFTGSTLLPIPFAAMIGLVTAMLVFSRRAQRSMFTQAEGQPGAAGWMLQQQLKGDWRLTQAVAGTTQLDAVHRLVGRPGIVLVGEGAQHRVRGLLAQEKKKVSRISGDTPIYDVIVGTGEDELRLAKLSRYLLKLPTNLSKEQVSALDKRLAALGGARAPMPQGPLPQGAKMRNMQRAVRRKS
;
A
#
# COMPACT_ATOMS: atom_id res chain seq x y z
N MET A 1 35.63 36.83 34.90
CA MET A 1 34.77 35.73 35.40
C MET A 1 33.50 36.34 35.99
N ALA A 2 32.34 36.17 35.36
CA ALA A 2 31.04 36.58 35.93
C ALA A 2 29.97 35.53 35.55
N LYS A 3 29.26 35.05 36.57
CA LYS A 3 28.19 34.03 36.52
C LYS A 3 26.87 34.65 36.04
N THR A 4 26.13 33.93 35.19
CA THR A 4 24.65 33.92 35.21
C THR A 4 24.14 32.53 34.87
N GLY A 5 23.98 31.71 35.91
CA GLY A 5 23.22 30.46 35.84
C GLY A 5 21.73 30.78 35.93
N GLY A 6 21.00 30.51 34.85
CA GLY A 6 19.54 30.55 34.81
C GLY A 6 18.98 29.13 34.68
N SER A 7 18.93 28.38 35.77
CA SER A 7 18.21 27.12 35.84
C SER A 7 16.70 27.39 35.93
N SER A 8 15.98 27.21 34.83
CA SER A 8 14.52 27.24 34.78
C SER A 8 13.94 26.01 35.48
N LYS A 9 13.43 26.19 36.71
CA LYS A 9 12.62 25.15 37.40
C LYS A 9 11.29 24.96 36.66
N PRO A 10 10.82 23.74 36.39
CA PRO A 10 9.53 23.52 35.74
C PRO A 10 8.39 23.98 36.66
N ALA A 11 7.55 24.88 36.17
CA ALA A 11 6.36 25.37 36.86
C ALA A 11 5.44 24.20 37.27
N LYS A 12 5.03 24.19 38.56
CA LYS A 12 4.14 23.15 39.09
C LYS A 12 2.75 23.32 38.48
N LEU A 13 2.38 22.43 37.55
CA LEU A 13 1.02 22.32 36.96
C LEU A 13 -0.07 22.45 38.03
N THR A 14 -1.03 23.34 37.81
CA THR A 14 -2.15 23.62 38.72
C THR A 14 -3.09 22.41 38.83
N ARG A 15 -3.89 22.33 39.90
CA ARG A 15 -4.79 21.17 40.17
C ARG A 15 -5.83 20.97 39.06
N VAL A 16 -6.21 22.04 38.35
CA VAL A 16 -7.14 22.03 37.22
C VAL A 16 -6.46 21.50 35.96
N GLU A 17 -5.25 21.94 35.64
CA GLU A 17 -4.46 21.40 34.52
C GLU A 17 -4.10 19.93 34.73
N LYS A 18 -3.81 19.51 35.97
CA LYS A 18 -3.60 18.10 36.32
C LYS A 18 -4.88 17.26 36.16
N LYS A 19 -6.06 17.81 36.43
CA LYS A 19 -7.34 17.14 36.22
C LYS A 19 -7.68 17.03 34.72
N GLY A 20 -7.49 18.11 33.95
CA GLY A 20 -7.65 18.12 32.49
C GLY A 20 -6.68 17.19 31.76
N ALA A 21 -5.41 17.16 32.17
CA ALA A 21 -4.43 16.22 31.64
C ALA A 21 -4.76 14.75 32.01
N ARG A 22 -5.38 14.50 33.17
CA ARG A 22 -5.83 13.15 33.57
C ARG A 22 -7.06 12.70 32.79
N THR A 23 -8.01 13.57 32.51
CA THR A 23 -9.19 13.26 31.69
C THR A 23 -8.80 13.05 30.23
N ALA A 24 -7.96 13.91 29.66
CA ALA A 24 -7.41 13.74 28.32
C ALA A 24 -6.60 12.44 28.19
N LYS A 25 -5.74 12.12 29.17
CA LYS A 25 -5.01 10.84 29.20
C LYS A 25 -5.94 9.62 29.32
N ARG A 26 -7.08 9.75 30.01
CA ARG A 26 -8.08 8.67 30.12
C ARG A 26 -8.86 8.50 28.82
N GLN A 27 -9.24 9.59 28.16
CA GLN A 27 -9.91 9.58 26.86
C GLN A 27 -9.01 8.98 25.78
N ALA A 28 -7.77 9.47 25.67
CA ALA A 28 -6.78 8.91 24.76
C ALA A 28 -6.55 7.41 25.01
N ARG A 29 -6.45 6.98 26.28
CA ARG A 29 -6.36 5.55 26.61
C ARG A 29 -7.57 4.79 26.08
N ARG A 30 -8.78 5.26 26.37
CA ARG A 30 -10.04 4.60 25.99
C ARG A 30 -10.16 4.48 24.48
N GLU A 31 -9.75 5.50 23.74
CA GLU A 31 -9.68 5.49 22.28
C GLU A 31 -8.66 4.46 21.78
N THR A 32 -7.44 4.43 22.35
CA THR A 32 -6.44 3.40 22.02
C THR A 32 -6.98 1.99 22.26
N TRP A 33 -7.60 1.72 23.41
CA TRP A 33 -8.19 0.41 23.71
C TRP A 33 -9.32 0.06 22.76
N ARG A 34 -10.17 1.03 22.39
CA ARG A 34 -11.29 0.82 21.46
C ARG A 34 -10.78 0.53 20.04
N ASN A 35 -9.76 1.27 19.59
CA ASN A 35 -9.11 1.06 18.30
C ASN A 35 -8.40 -0.30 18.25
N MET A 36 -7.71 -0.69 19.33
CA MET A 36 -7.10 -2.03 19.45
C MET A 36 -8.14 -3.14 19.43
N GLY A 37 -9.26 -3.00 20.16
CA GLY A 37 -10.34 -3.99 20.16
C GLY A 37 -11.04 -4.11 18.81
N GLN A 38 -11.25 -3.00 18.10
CA GLN A 38 -11.80 -3.00 16.74
C GLN A 38 -10.85 -3.65 15.74
N ALA A 39 -9.56 -3.29 15.77
CA ALA A 39 -8.54 -3.90 14.92
C ALA A 39 -8.41 -5.42 15.19
N PHE A 40 -8.47 -5.83 16.46
CA PHE A 40 -8.46 -7.24 16.84
C PHE A 40 -9.69 -7.99 16.32
N ASN A 41 -10.88 -7.43 16.48
CA ASN A 41 -12.12 -8.04 15.97
C ASN A 41 -12.12 -8.13 14.44
N LEU A 42 -11.62 -7.11 13.74
CA LEU A 42 -11.49 -7.13 12.29
C LEU A 42 -10.49 -8.22 11.82
N THR A 43 -9.35 -8.33 12.50
CA THR A 43 -8.33 -9.35 12.21
C THR A 43 -8.85 -10.77 12.49
N ARG A 44 -9.55 -10.97 13.61
CA ARG A 44 -10.16 -12.26 13.98
C ARG A 44 -11.25 -12.70 13.00
N LYS A 45 -12.06 -11.77 12.49
CA LYS A 45 -13.07 -12.05 11.46
C LYS A 45 -12.45 -12.42 10.12
N GLY A 46 -11.34 -11.78 9.75
CA GLY A 46 -10.62 -12.06 8.50
C GLY A 46 -9.78 -13.34 8.53
N ASP A 47 -9.31 -13.77 9.70
CA ASP A 47 -8.47 -14.96 9.86
C ASP A 47 -8.86 -15.75 11.12
N PRO A 48 -9.69 -16.81 11.02
CA PRO A 48 -10.11 -17.60 12.17
C PRO A 48 -8.95 -18.40 12.79
N ARG A 49 -7.88 -18.67 12.02
CA ARG A 49 -6.69 -19.39 12.51
C ARG A 49 -5.73 -18.47 13.26
N PHE A 50 -5.91 -17.15 13.20
CA PHE A 50 -5.05 -16.19 13.90
C PHE A 50 -4.98 -16.42 15.41
N LEU A 51 -6.12 -16.66 16.07
CA LEU A 51 -6.21 -16.79 17.52
C LEU A 51 -5.44 -18.00 18.08
N PRO A 52 -5.60 -19.24 17.55
CA PRO A 52 -4.82 -20.37 18.03
C PRO A 52 -3.32 -20.19 17.77
N TYR A 53 -2.91 -19.66 16.61
CA TYR A 53 -1.49 -19.40 16.34
C TYR A 53 -0.90 -18.35 17.30
N LEU A 54 -1.61 -17.26 17.59
CA LEU A 54 -1.13 -16.26 18.55
C LEU A 54 -0.91 -16.89 19.92
N ILE A 55 -1.87 -17.69 20.40
CA ILE A 55 -1.77 -18.34 21.71
C ILE A 55 -0.60 -19.32 21.70
N ILE A 56 -0.52 -20.22 20.71
CA ILE A 56 0.54 -21.24 20.63
C ILE A 56 1.93 -20.61 20.60
N PHE A 57 2.18 -19.64 19.70
CA PHE A 57 3.51 -19.03 19.59
C PHE A 57 3.88 -18.18 20.81
N SER A 58 2.91 -17.48 21.40
CA SER A 58 3.17 -16.66 22.59
C SER A 58 3.47 -17.54 23.81
N VAL A 59 2.68 -18.59 24.02
CA VAL A 59 2.88 -19.54 25.13
C VAL A 59 4.18 -20.32 24.94
N LEU A 60 4.50 -20.76 23.72
CA LEU A 60 5.75 -21.45 23.44
C LEU A 60 6.97 -20.55 23.69
N ALA A 61 6.91 -19.28 23.28
CA ALA A 61 7.97 -18.32 23.54
C ALA A 61 8.11 -18.00 25.04
N MET A 62 7.00 -17.90 25.77
CA MET A 62 7.01 -17.75 27.23
C MET A 62 7.65 -18.96 27.91
N ALA A 63 7.26 -20.18 27.53
CA ALA A 63 7.80 -21.42 28.10
C ALA A 63 9.30 -21.54 27.81
N LEU A 64 9.73 -21.26 26.58
CA LEU A 64 11.14 -21.29 26.20
C LEU A 64 11.96 -20.25 26.99
N ALA A 65 11.46 -19.01 27.10
CA ALA A 65 12.10 -17.97 27.91
C ALA A 65 12.19 -18.37 29.38
N TYR A 66 11.13 -18.98 29.93
CA TYR A 66 11.10 -19.46 31.30
C TYR A 66 12.17 -20.53 31.55
N VAL A 67 12.22 -21.56 30.70
CA VAL A 67 13.20 -22.66 30.80
C VAL A 67 14.63 -22.15 30.64
N LEU A 68 14.88 -21.24 29.69
CA LEU A 68 16.21 -20.66 29.49
C LEU A 68 16.68 -19.90 30.73
N VAL A 69 15.86 -18.98 31.26
CA VAL A 69 16.26 -18.19 32.42
C VAL A 69 16.38 -19.08 33.66
N LEU A 70 15.51 -20.09 33.83
CA LEU A 70 15.62 -21.08 34.90
C LEU A 70 16.93 -21.87 34.81
N TRP A 71 17.30 -22.32 33.61
CA TRP A 71 18.52 -23.09 33.38
C TRP A 71 19.79 -22.29 33.71
N PHE A 72 19.82 -21.00 33.39
CA PHE A 72 20.97 -20.13 33.67
C PHE A 72 21.06 -19.64 35.11
N THR A 73 19.93 -19.47 35.81
CA THR A 73 19.91 -18.82 37.14
C THR A 73 19.54 -19.75 38.29
N GLY A 74 18.95 -20.93 38.03
CA GLY A 74 18.46 -21.85 39.05
C GLY A 74 17.28 -21.33 39.89
N SER A 75 16.83 -20.09 39.65
CA SER A 75 15.73 -19.45 40.37
C SER A 75 14.41 -19.72 39.66
N THR A 76 13.37 -20.08 40.41
CA THR A 76 12.02 -20.31 39.88
C THR A 76 11.19 -19.03 39.71
N LEU A 77 11.53 -17.96 40.43
CA LEU A 77 10.82 -16.68 40.42
C LEU A 77 11.38 -15.69 39.39
N LEU A 78 12.70 -15.64 39.21
CA LEU A 78 13.37 -14.71 38.30
C LEU A 78 12.93 -14.88 36.82
N PRO A 79 12.67 -16.08 36.28
CA PRO A 79 12.21 -16.28 34.91
C PRO A 79 10.83 -15.67 34.59
N ILE A 80 9.95 -15.50 35.59
CA ILE A 80 8.54 -15.12 35.41
C ILE A 80 8.37 -13.77 34.69
N PRO A 81 8.97 -12.65 35.16
CA PRO A 81 8.83 -11.36 34.49
C PRO A 81 9.46 -11.35 33.07
N PHE A 82 10.57 -12.07 32.88
CA PHE A 82 11.22 -12.18 31.56
C PHE A 82 10.37 -12.97 30.56
N ALA A 83 9.82 -14.11 31.00
CA ALA A 83 8.91 -14.92 30.20
C ALA A 83 7.68 -14.11 29.81
N ALA A 84 7.05 -13.39 30.75
CA ALA A 84 5.91 -12.53 30.46
C ALA A 84 6.23 -11.44 29.43
N MET A 85 7.39 -10.78 29.55
CA MET A 85 7.81 -9.73 28.60
C MET A 85 8.05 -10.31 27.20
N ILE A 86 8.76 -11.44 27.10
CA ILE A 86 9.03 -12.13 25.83
C ILE A 86 7.73 -12.64 25.19
N GLY A 87 6.80 -13.16 25.99
CA GLY A 87 5.46 -13.54 25.54
C GLY A 87 4.70 -12.40 24.90
N LEU A 88 4.69 -11.24 25.56
CA LEU A 88 4.02 -10.04 25.07
C LEU A 88 4.64 -9.54 23.76
N VAL A 89 5.97 -9.46 23.68
CA VAL A 89 6.67 -9.07 22.44
C VAL A 89 6.36 -10.04 21.31
N THR A 90 6.40 -11.35 21.58
CA THR A 90 6.08 -12.38 20.59
C THR A 90 4.64 -12.26 20.10
N ALA A 91 3.68 -12.06 21.02
CA ALA A 91 2.28 -11.84 20.68
C ALA A 91 2.11 -10.62 19.75
N MET A 92 2.78 -9.50 20.06
CA MET A 92 2.76 -8.31 19.21
C MET A 92 3.37 -8.57 17.82
N LEU A 93 4.49 -9.30 17.73
CA LEU A 93 5.14 -9.62 16.45
C LEU A 93 4.26 -10.54 15.58
N VAL A 94 3.68 -11.59 16.17
CA VAL A 94 2.79 -12.51 15.47
C VAL A 94 1.53 -11.78 15.02
N PHE A 95 0.93 -10.95 15.89
CA PHE A 95 -0.20 -10.10 15.54
C PHE A 95 0.12 -9.16 14.38
N SER A 96 1.23 -8.43 14.45
CA SER A 96 1.64 -7.48 13.41
C SER A 96 1.82 -8.17 12.05
N ARG A 97 2.57 -9.28 12.01
CA ARG A 97 2.79 -10.03 10.76
C ARG A 97 1.49 -10.60 10.18
N ARG A 98 0.55 -11.02 11.03
CA ARG A 98 -0.71 -11.62 10.59
C ARG A 98 -1.73 -10.56 10.15
N ALA A 99 -1.81 -9.45 10.86
CA ALA A 99 -2.63 -8.29 10.48
C ALA A 99 -2.23 -7.76 9.10
N GLN A 100 -0.92 -7.64 8.83
CA GLN A 100 -0.41 -7.27 7.50
C GLN A 100 -0.92 -8.23 6.42
N ARG A 101 -0.80 -9.54 6.62
CA ARG A 101 -1.29 -10.55 5.66
C ARG A 101 -2.79 -10.44 5.41
N SER A 102 -3.59 -10.29 6.47
CA SER A 102 -5.05 -10.16 6.36
C SER A 102 -5.46 -8.91 5.56
N MET A 103 -4.73 -7.80 5.71
CA MET A 103 -5.00 -6.57 4.95
C MET A 103 -4.72 -6.79 3.45
N PHE A 104 -3.61 -7.46 3.11
CA PHE A 104 -3.32 -7.77 1.70
C PHE A 104 -4.35 -8.72 1.09
N THR A 105 -4.80 -9.75 1.81
CA THR A 105 -5.84 -10.66 1.30
C THR A 105 -7.19 -9.99 1.12
N GLN A 106 -7.52 -8.98 1.93
CA GLN A 106 -8.74 -8.18 1.76
C GLN A 106 -8.61 -7.21 0.58
N ALA A 107 -7.42 -6.66 0.37
CA ALA A 107 -7.13 -5.78 -0.77
C ALA A 107 -7.07 -6.53 -2.11
N GLU A 108 -6.72 -7.82 -2.13
CA GLU A 108 -6.64 -8.65 -3.35
C GLU A 108 -7.98 -8.79 -4.10
N GLY A 109 -9.13 -8.55 -3.45
CA GLY A 109 -10.45 -8.63 -4.07
C GLY A 109 -11.10 -7.28 -4.39
N GLN A 110 -10.42 -6.16 -4.15
CA GLN A 110 -10.96 -4.82 -4.37
C GLN A 110 -10.42 -4.25 -5.70
N PRO A 111 -11.29 -3.84 -6.64
CA PRO A 111 -10.85 -3.24 -7.90
C PRO A 111 -10.14 -1.90 -7.67
N GLY A 112 -8.99 -1.73 -8.31
CA GLY A 112 -8.09 -0.57 -8.18
C GLY A 112 -7.05 -0.70 -7.06
N ALA A 113 -6.99 -1.83 -6.34
CA ALA A 113 -6.08 -2.03 -5.23
C ALA A 113 -4.61 -2.14 -5.67
N ALA A 114 -4.34 -2.72 -6.86
CA ALA A 114 -2.98 -2.85 -7.37
C ALA A 114 -2.40 -1.49 -7.70
N GLY A 115 -3.16 -0.64 -8.40
CA GLY A 115 -2.75 0.73 -8.72
C GLY A 115 -2.41 1.56 -7.48
N TRP A 116 -3.25 1.51 -6.45
CA TRP A 116 -3.03 2.24 -5.19
C TRP A 116 -1.83 1.71 -4.41
N MET A 117 -1.69 0.38 -4.29
CA MET A 117 -0.57 -0.25 -3.59
C MET A 117 0.76 0.09 -4.26
N LEU A 118 0.82 0.05 -5.59
CA LEU A 118 2.02 0.39 -6.35
C LEU A 118 2.44 1.84 -6.13
N GLN A 119 1.49 2.77 -6.08
CA GLN A 119 1.77 4.18 -5.81
C GLN A 119 2.35 4.41 -4.42
N GLN A 120 1.86 3.68 -3.42
CA GLN A 120 2.29 3.83 -2.03
C GLN A 120 3.63 3.13 -1.75
N GLN A 121 3.83 1.95 -2.35
CA GLN A 121 4.95 1.07 -2.01
C GLN A 121 6.18 1.33 -2.88
N LEU A 122 6.01 1.76 -4.14
CA LEU A 122 7.14 2.08 -5.00
C LEU A 122 7.54 3.54 -4.77
N LYS A 123 8.78 3.72 -4.29
CA LYS A 123 9.39 5.04 -4.08
C LYS A 123 10.70 5.11 -4.90
N GLY A 124 11.06 6.30 -5.36
CA GLY A 124 12.32 6.54 -6.09
C GLY A 124 12.15 6.71 -7.60
N ASP A 125 12.98 6.01 -8.37
CA ASP A 125 13.07 6.14 -9.85
C ASP A 125 11.93 5.46 -10.62
N TRP A 126 10.90 4.97 -9.92
CA TRP A 126 9.70 4.43 -10.54
C TRP A 126 8.75 5.57 -10.94
N ARG A 127 8.14 5.44 -12.12
CA ARG A 127 7.08 6.32 -12.62
C ARG A 127 5.86 5.44 -12.89
N LEU A 128 4.77 5.73 -12.18
CA LEU A 128 3.53 4.97 -12.29
C LEU A 128 2.50 5.81 -13.06
N THR A 129 1.93 5.21 -14.11
CA THR A 129 0.73 5.72 -14.78
C THR A 129 -0.41 4.73 -14.48
N GLN A 130 -1.37 5.16 -13.67
CA GLN A 130 -2.52 4.32 -13.33
C GLN A 130 -3.55 4.29 -14.47
N ALA A 131 -4.22 3.14 -14.66
CA ALA A 131 -5.37 2.98 -15.57
C ALA A 131 -5.14 3.51 -16.98
N VAL A 132 -4.05 3.07 -17.63
CA VAL A 132 -3.72 3.43 -19.02
C VAL A 132 -4.73 2.84 -20.01
N ALA A 133 -5.25 1.66 -19.68
CA ALA A 133 -6.38 1.04 -20.32
C ALA A 133 -7.29 0.47 -19.22
N GLY A 134 -8.60 0.47 -19.45
CA GLY A 134 -9.56 -0.10 -18.51
C GLY A 134 -10.90 -0.36 -19.15
N THR A 135 -11.71 -1.19 -18.48
CA THR A 135 -13.06 -1.58 -18.91
C THR A 135 -14.10 -0.97 -17.98
N THR A 136 -15.37 -1.06 -18.37
CA THR A 136 -16.49 -0.68 -17.49
C THR A 136 -16.69 -1.67 -16.33
N GLN A 137 -16.13 -2.88 -16.43
CA GLN A 137 -16.14 -3.90 -15.38
C GLN A 137 -15.03 -3.72 -14.33
N LEU A 138 -14.44 -2.52 -14.25
CA LEU A 138 -13.37 -2.19 -13.30
C LEU A 138 -12.09 -3.02 -13.48
N ASP A 139 -11.85 -3.58 -14.68
CA ASP A 139 -10.53 -4.11 -15.03
C ASP A 139 -9.65 -2.95 -15.48
N ALA A 140 -8.38 -2.94 -15.05
CA ALA A 140 -7.45 -1.86 -15.34
C ALA A 140 -6.06 -2.40 -15.68
N VAL A 141 -5.35 -1.68 -16.55
CA VAL A 141 -3.93 -1.87 -16.82
C VAL A 141 -3.18 -0.65 -16.33
N HIS A 142 -2.26 -0.87 -15.42
CA HIS A 142 -1.33 0.13 -14.91
C HIS A 142 0.02 -0.05 -15.61
N ARG A 143 0.67 1.07 -15.92
CA ARG A 143 1.99 1.06 -16.53
C ARG A 143 3.01 1.61 -15.54
N LEU A 144 4.11 0.90 -15.41
CA LEU A 144 5.24 1.29 -14.59
C LEU A 144 6.46 1.43 -15.47
N VAL A 145 7.19 2.50 -15.27
CA VAL A 145 8.49 2.76 -15.92
C VAL A 145 9.52 2.86 -14.81
N GLY A 146 10.61 2.11 -14.93
CA GLY A 146 11.69 2.11 -13.96
C GLY A 146 12.98 1.57 -14.57
N ARG A 147 14.00 1.40 -13.73
CA ARG A 147 15.31 0.90 -14.18
C ARG A 147 15.27 -0.46 -14.89
N PRO A 148 14.36 -1.39 -14.56
CA PRO A 148 14.24 -2.63 -15.33
C PRO A 148 13.72 -2.46 -16.76
N GLY A 149 13.02 -1.36 -17.06
CA GLY A 149 12.29 -1.17 -18.29
C GLY A 149 10.82 -0.82 -18.00
N ILE A 150 9.91 -1.39 -18.79
CA ILE A 150 8.48 -1.14 -18.70
C ILE A 150 7.79 -2.36 -18.12
N VAL A 151 6.95 -2.16 -17.11
CA VAL A 151 6.11 -3.21 -16.54
C VAL A 151 4.65 -2.84 -16.69
N LEU A 152 3.88 -3.71 -17.35
CA LEU A 152 2.44 -3.61 -17.49
C LEU A 152 1.79 -4.51 -16.44
N VAL A 153 1.03 -3.91 -15.53
CA VAL A 153 0.34 -4.61 -14.44
C VAL A 153 -1.15 -4.55 -14.69
N GLY A 154 -1.73 -5.69 -15.01
CA GLY A 154 -3.16 -5.86 -15.18
C GLY A 154 -3.85 -6.25 -13.88
N GLU A 155 -4.99 -5.63 -13.59
CA GLU A 155 -5.85 -5.91 -12.45
C GLU A 155 -7.26 -6.21 -12.97
N GLY A 156 -7.90 -7.26 -12.47
CA GLY A 156 -9.23 -7.69 -12.88
C GLY A 156 -9.27 -9.15 -13.33
N ALA A 157 -10.29 -9.53 -14.10
CA ALA A 157 -10.43 -10.92 -14.53
C ALA A 157 -9.43 -11.27 -15.63
N GLN A 158 -8.68 -12.36 -15.45
CA GLN A 158 -7.58 -12.79 -16.32
C GLN A 158 -7.93 -12.75 -17.82
N HIS A 159 -9.08 -13.29 -18.20
CA HIS A 159 -9.50 -13.40 -19.60
C HIS A 159 -9.71 -12.05 -20.29
N ARG A 160 -10.15 -11.02 -19.56
CA ARG A 160 -10.34 -9.65 -20.11
C ARG A 160 -9.04 -8.87 -20.09
N VAL A 161 -8.29 -9.00 -18.99
CA VAL A 161 -7.03 -8.27 -18.77
C VAL A 161 -5.95 -8.70 -19.76
N ARG A 162 -5.86 -9.98 -20.14
CA ARG A 162 -4.91 -10.46 -21.17
C ARG A 162 -5.04 -9.70 -22.49
N GLY A 163 -6.28 -9.44 -22.93
CA GLY A 163 -6.55 -8.67 -24.15
C GLY A 163 -6.08 -7.21 -24.03
N LEU A 164 -6.36 -6.56 -22.89
CA LEU A 164 -5.92 -5.19 -22.62
C LEU A 164 -4.40 -5.08 -22.55
N LEU A 165 -3.74 -6.03 -21.88
CA LEU A 165 -2.28 -6.10 -21.78
C LEU A 165 -1.64 -6.28 -23.16
N ALA A 166 -2.15 -7.17 -24.00
CA ALA A 166 -1.63 -7.39 -25.34
C ALA A 166 -1.75 -6.13 -26.22
N GLN A 167 -2.89 -5.42 -26.14
CA GLN A 167 -3.09 -4.16 -26.84
C GLN A 167 -2.12 -3.08 -26.37
N GLU A 168 -1.95 -2.92 -25.05
CA GLU A 168 -1.04 -1.93 -24.50
C GLU A 168 0.42 -2.27 -24.80
N LYS A 169 0.81 -3.54 -24.70
CA LYS A 169 2.14 -4.04 -25.08
C LYS A 169 2.48 -3.70 -26.52
N LYS A 170 1.55 -3.90 -27.46
CA LYS A 170 1.72 -3.54 -28.87
C LYS A 170 1.83 -2.04 -29.13
N LYS A 171 1.16 -1.20 -28.33
CA LYS A 171 1.28 0.26 -28.41
C LYS A 171 2.65 0.72 -27.89
N VAL A 172 3.03 0.21 -26.72
CA VAL A 172 4.29 0.52 -26.05
C VAL A 172 5.49 0.04 -26.87
N SER A 173 5.41 -1.15 -27.48
CA SER A 173 6.52 -1.72 -28.28
C SER A 173 6.92 -0.85 -29.46
N ARG A 174 5.99 -0.04 -30.01
CA ARG A 174 6.29 0.86 -31.13
C ARG A 174 7.25 2.00 -30.77
N ILE A 175 7.35 2.34 -29.49
CA ILE A 175 8.06 3.55 -29.02
C ILE A 175 9.17 3.22 -27.99
N SER A 176 9.11 2.04 -27.39
CA SER A 176 10.08 1.59 -26.38
C SER A 176 11.40 1.08 -26.97
N GLY A 177 11.49 0.87 -28.28
CA GLY A 177 12.71 0.36 -28.94
C GLY A 177 13.11 -1.00 -28.35
N ASP A 178 14.38 -1.13 -27.96
CA ASP A 178 14.95 -2.35 -27.38
C ASP A 178 14.69 -2.49 -25.87
N THR A 179 13.88 -1.62 -25.27
CA THR A 179 13.61 -1.67 -23.83
C THR A 179 12.76 -2.90 -23.47
N PRO A 180 13.15 -3.71 -22.47
CA PRO A 180 12.34 -4.84 -22.02
C PRO A 180 10.94 -4.43 -21.54
N ILE A 181 9.92 -5.17 -21.99
CA ILE A 181 8.52 -5.02 -21.57
C ILE A 181 8.08 -6.28 -20.84
N TYR A 182 7.79 -6.14 -19.56
CA TYR A 182 7.24 -7.20 -18.71
C TYR A 182 5.74 -7.02 -18.55
N ASP A 183 4.98 -8.11 -18.59
CA ASP A 183 3.55 -8.14 -18.28
C ASP A 183 3.29 -9.00 -17.04
N VAL A 184 2.39 -8.53 -16.18
CA VAL A 184 1.99 -9.20 -14.95
C VAL A 184 0.49 -9.04 -14.78
N ILE A 185 -0.19 -10.12 -14.43
CA ILE A 185 -1.61 -10.07 -14.02
C ILE A 185 -1.66 -10.25 -12.51
N VAL A 186 -2.36 -9.37 -11.82
CA VAL A 186 -2.57 -9.42 -10.37
C VAL A 186 -3.88 -10.14 -10.08
N GLY A 187 -3.80 -11.15 -9.22
CA GLY A 187 -4.96 -11.91 -8.79
C GLY A 187 -4.58 -13.13 -7.95
N THR A 188 -5.49 -14.09 -7.87
CA THR A 188 -5.40 -15.28 -7.01
C THR A 188 -5.32 -16.60 -7.79
N GLY A 189 -5.39 -16.56 -9.12
CA GLY A 189 -5.20 -17.73 -10.00
C GLY A 189 -3.75 -18.25 -10.05
N GLU A 190 -3.55 -19.40 -10.70
CA GLU A 190 -2.25 -20.08 -10.79
C GLU A 190 -1.19 -19.29 -11.58
N ASP A 191 -1.62 -18.66 -12.68
CA ASP A 191 -0.79 -17.79 -13.53
C ASP A 191 -0.80 -16.31 -13.09
N GLU A 192 -1.36 -16.01 -11.92
CA GLU A 192 -1.53 -14.65 -11.42
C GLU A 192 -0.59 -14.36 -10.24
N LEU A 193 -0.04 -13.14 -10.22
CA LEU A 193 0.81 -12.69 -9.13
C LEU A 193 -0.05 -12.04 -8.06
N ARG A 194 -0.10 -12.69 -6.89
CA ARG A 194 -0.73 -12.13 -5.69
C ARG A 194 -0.22 -10.73 -5.38
N LEU A 195 -1.13 -9.84 -4.96
CA LEU A 195 -0.83 -8.44 -4.65
C LEU A 195 0.31 -8.31 -3.63
N ALA A 196 0.34 -9.18 -2.61
CA ALA A 196 1.40 -9.19 -1.59
C ALA A 196 2.81 -9.57 -2.10
N LYS A 197 2.90 -10.14 -3.31
CA LYS A 197 4.15 -10.55 -3.95
C LYS A 197 4.59 -9.59 -5.06
N LEU A 198 3.68 -8.77 -5.58
CA LEU A 198 3.92 -7.86 -6.71
C LEU A 198 5.14 -6.96 -6.49
N SER A 199 5.20 -6.26 -5.37
CA SER A 199 6.34 -5.37 -5.06
C SER A 199 7.68 -6.08 -5.01
N ARG A 200 7.73 -7.28 -4.40
CA ARG A 200 8.96 -8.10 -4.37
C ARG A 200 9.35 -8.62 -5.73
N TYR A 201 8.38 -8.94 -6.58
CA TYR A 201 8.64 -9.34 -7.97
C TYR A 201 9.27 -8.17 -8.75
N LEU A 202 8.69 -6.96 -8.66
CA LEU A 202 9.21 -5.78 -9.35
C LEU A 202 10.64 -5.42 -8.94
N LEU A 203 10.96 -5.56 -7.65
CA LEU A 203 12.31 -5.29 -7.13
C LEU A 203 13.36 -6.34 -7.53
N LYS A 204 12.93 -7.55 -7.93
CA LYS A 204 13.83 -8.62 -8.39
C LYS A 204 14.20 -8.52 -9.86
N LEU A 205 13.52 -7.66 -10.63
CA LEU A 205 13.82 -7.49 -12.04
C LEU A 205 15.22 -6.87 -12.22
N PRO A 206 15.98 -7.29 -13.24
CA PRO A 206 17.32 -6.78 -13.49
C PRO A 206 17.28 -5.30 -13.85
N THR A 207 18.34 -4.55 -13.54
CA THR A 207 18.45 -3.15 -13.91
C THR A 207 19.05 -3.02 -15.31
N ASN A 208 18.23 -2.64 -16.29
CA ASN A 208 18.63 -2.54 -17.70
C ASN A 208 18.88 -1.08 -18.16
N LEU A 209 18.29 -0.10 -17.45
CA LEU A 209 18.30 1.31 -17.83
C LEU A 209 19.00 2.20 -16.80
N SER A 210 19.63 3.27 -17.29
CA SER A 210 20.07 4.42 -16.50
C SER A 210 18.90 5.32 -16.11
N LYS A 211 19.11 6.22 -15.14
CA LYS A 211 18.07 7.14 -14.67
C LYS A 211 17.61 8.13 -15.75
N GLU A 212 18.55 8.57 -16.58
CA GLU A 212 18.32 9.47 -17.71
C GLU A 212 17.49 8.77 -18.79
N GLN A 213 17.83 7.51 -19.09
CA GLN A 213 17.08 6.67 -20.02
C GLN A 213 15.64 6.44 -19.53
N VAL A 214 15.46 6.19 -18.23
CA VAL A 214 14.12 6.07 -17.62
C VAL A 214 13.31 7.36 -17.81
N SER A 215 13.91 8.53 -17.56
CA SER A 215 13.21 9.81 -17.75
C SER A 215 12.87 10.09 -19.23
N ALA A 216 13.79 9.77 -20.15
CA ALA A 216 13.54 9.91 -21.58
C ALA A 216 12.41 8.97 -22.05
N LEU A 217 12.42 7.73 -21.55
CA LEU A 217 11.40 6.73 -21.85
C LEU A 217 10.02 7.15 -21.31
N ASP A 218 9.96 7.62 -20.07
CA ASP A 218 8.73 8.13 -19.46
C ASP A 218 8.13 9.29 -20.28
N LYS A 219 8.96 10.24 -20.73
CA LYS A 219 8.51 11.34 -21.61
C LYS A 219 7.93 10.83 -22.94
N ARG A 220 8.58 9.84 -23.58
CA ARG A 220 8.08 9.22 -24.81
C ARG A 220 6.74 8.50 -24.59
N LEU A 221 6.60 7.80 -23.46
CA LEU A 221 5.38 7.07 -23.10
C LEU A 221 4.26 8.01 -22.62
N ALA A 222 4.58 9.17 -22.07
CA ALA A 222 3.61 10.20 -21.73
C ALA A 222 2.98 10.81 -23.00
N ALA A 223 3.78 11.01 -24.05
CA ALA A 223 3.31 11.49 -25.35
C ALA A 223 2.36 10.50 -26.07
N LEU A 224 2.44 9.22 -25.72
CA LEU A 224 1.53 8.18 -26.24
C LEU A 224 0.09 8.36 -25.77
N GLY A 225 -0.13 9.01 -24.62
CA GLY A 225 -1.46 9.24 -24.03
C GLY A 225 -2.19 7.95 -23.64
N GLY A 226 -2.57 7.82 -22.36
CA GLY A 226 -3.57 6.83 -21.96
C GLY A 226 -4.93 7.19 -22.54
N ALA A 227 -5.76 6.19 -22.86
CA ALA A 227 -7.15 6.46 -23.19
C ALA A 227 -7.74 7.27 -22.04
N ARG A 228 -8.13 8.54 -22.30
CA ARG A 228 -9.00 9.27 -21.37
C ARG A 228 -10.15 8.32 -21.09
N ALA A 229 -10.29 7.87 -19.84
CA ALA A 229 -11.47 7.14 -19.42
C ALA A 229 -12.67 7.91 -20.00
N PRO A 230 -13.61 7.25 -20.70
CA PRO A 230 -14.82 7.94 -21.12
C PRO A 230 -15.47 8.42 -19.83
N MET A 231 -15.27 9.70 -19.50
CA MET A 231 -16.09 10.36 -18.49
C MET A 231 -17.52 10.05 -18.90
N PRO A 232 -18.38 9.54 -17.99
CA PRO A 232 -19.79 9.44 -18.28
C PRO A 232 -20.23 10.87 -18.59
N GLN A 233 -20.42 11.16 -19.87
CA GLN A 233 -20.99 12.43 -20.26
C GLN A 233 -22.39 12.37 -19.66
N GLY A 234 -22.59 13.16 -18.61
CA GLY A 234 -23.93 13.39 -18.07
C GLY A 234 -24.84 13.77 -19.22
N PRO A 235 -26.15 13.45 -19.14
CA PRO A 235 -27.07 13.65 -20.24
C PRO A 235 -26.89 15.08 -20.78
N LEU A 236 -26.41 15.16 -22.01
CA LEU A 236 -26.23 16.42 -22.71
C LEU A 236 -27.60 17.13 -22.67
N PRO A 237 -27.69 18.37 -22.16
CA PRO A 237 -28.95 19.11 -22.22
C PRO A 237 -29.37 19.18 -23.69
N GLN A 238 -30.57 18.68 -24.00
CA GLN A 238 -31.18 18.77 -25.32
C GLN A 238 -31.33 20.25 -25.67
N GLY A 239 -30.35 20.81 -26.37
CA GLY A 239 -30.36 22.23 -26.72
C GLY A 239 -29.04 22.82 -27.16
N ALA A 240 -27.90 22.17 -26.90
CA ALA A 240 -26.60 22.65 -27.37
C ALA A 240 -26.38 22.34 -28.87
N LYS A 241 -27.24 22.92 -29.73
CA LYS A 241 -26.95 23.04 -31.16
C LYS A 241 -25.75 23.96 -31.29
N MET A 242 -24.60 23.43 -31.72
CA MET A 242 -23.45 24.25 -32.12
C MET A 242 -23.94 25.24 -33.18
N ARG A 243 -24.00 26.53 -32.82
CA ARG A 243 -24.34 27.58 -33.76
C ARG A 243 -23.21 27.67 -34.77
N ASN A 244 -23.47 27.22 -36.00
CA ASN A 244 -22.53 27.20 -37.12
C ASN A 244 -21.64 28.46 -37.15
N MET A 245 -20.39 28.30 -36.73
CA MET A 245 -19.36 29.36 -36.71
C MET A 245 -19.02 29.86 -38.13
N GLN A 246 -19.43 29.12 -39.17
CA GLN A 246 -19.19 29.43 -40.57
C GLN A 246 -19.97 30.66 -41.10
N ARG A 247 -21.01 31.16 -40.41
CA ARG A 247 -21.74 32.38 -40.84
C ARG A 247 -21.20 33.69 -40.27
N ALA A 248 -20.30 33.65 -39.27
CA ALA A 248 -19.76 34.88 -38.66
C ALA A 248 -18.60 35.49 -39.46
N VAL A 249 -17.93 34.70 -40.32
CA VAL A 249 -16.73 35.14 -41.04
C VAL A 249 -17.04 35.93 -42.33
N ARG A 250 -18.26 35.83 -42.88
CA ARG A 250 -18.63 36.48 -44.15
C ARG A 250 -19.15 37.92 -44.00
N ARG A 251 -19.06 38.54 -42.82
CA ARG A 251 -19.44 39.95 -42.58
C ARG A 251 -18.25 40.88 -42.34
N LYS A 252 -17.02 40.39 -42.47
CA LYS A 252 -15.79 41.19 -42.42
C LYS A 252 -14.95 40.89 -43.67
N SER A 253 -15.44 41.38 -44.80
CA SER A 253 -14.68 41.61 -46.03
C SER A 253 -15.27 42.82 -46.70
#